data_AF-L2FDE3-F1
#
_entry.id   AF-L2FDE3-F1
#
_cell.length_a   1.000
_cell.length_b   1.000
_cell.length_c   1.000
_cell.angle_alpha   90.00
_cell.angle_beta   90.00
_cell.angle_gamma   90.00
#
_symmetry.space_group_name_H-M   'P 1'
#
loop_
_entity.id
_entity.type
_entity.pdbx_description
1 polymer ?
#
loop_
_entity_poly.entity_id
_entity_poly.type
_entity_poly.pdbx_seq_one_letter_code
_entity_poly.pdbx_strand_id
1 'polypeptide(L)'
;MKTSTITTALAFALSAAAAPSADSYGSKRGKTCPTNTAQPDGTLGKSYVNTSLLVPISKNLPSVAFPATKMAIVTPNDVCTVFNLDLPVAQTQGKVCNLVFDFPSYDQQALGKYLFHGPGTFQFTGYAIGAGAVAGVTSYNKQPAPGPSPPNPPPTMTPGHSYIVNSAPCGIPANVPGTVTVSGSLCSPDTVFSFQQSNDGCPLGFYVVLTDA
;
A
#
# COMPACT_ATOMS: atom_id res chain seq x y z
N MET A 1 44.10 -49.29 -69.19
CA MET A 1 43.35 -50.38 -68.52
C MET A 1 42.75 -49.77 -67.25
N LYS A 2 41.41 -49.68 -67.17
CA LYS A 2 40.57 -50.49 -66.25
C LYS A 2 40.94 -50.17 -64.78
N THR A 3 40.12 -49.58 -63.89
CA THR A 3 38.69 -49.76 -63.54
C THR A 3 38.43 -48.80 -62.35
N SER A 4 37.43 -47.92 -62.37
CA SER A 4 36.07 -48.04 -61.79
C SER A 4 36.00 -48.26 -60.25
N THR A 5 35.60 -47.24 -59.47
CA THR A 5 34.23 -46.99 -58.88
C THR A 5 34.08 -47.69 -57.52
N ILE A 6 33.69 -47.03 -56.42
CA ILE A 6 32.30 -46.85 -55.95
C ILE A 6 32.29 -45.75 -54.87
N THR A 7 31.51 -44.69 -55.07
CA THR A 7 31.19 -43.71 -54.03
C THR A 7 29.70 -43.85 -53.72
N THR A 8 29.40 -44.39 -52.55
CA THR A 8 28.05 -44.67 -52.08
C THR A 8 27.38 -43.35 -51.67
N ALA A 9 26.33 -42.95 -52.37
CA ALA A 9 25.49 -41.82 -51.98
C ALA A 9 24.55 -42.25 -50.85
N LEU A 10 24.72 -41.70 -49.64
CA LEU A 10 23.72 -41.79 -48.58
C LEU A 10 22.63 -40.74 -48.84
N ALA A 11 21.44 -41.20 -49.22
CA ALA A 11 20.22 -40.43 -49.15
C ALA A 11 19.74 -40.39 -47.68
N PHE A 12 19.81 -39.22 -47.04
CA PHE A 12 19.08 -38.97 -45.80
C PHE A 12 17.74 -38.33 -46.14
N ALA A 13 16.69 -39.13 -45.96
CA ALA A 13 15.31 -38.69 -46.03
C ALA A 13 15.02 -37.66 -44.92
N LEU A 14 14.37 -36.56 -45.29
CA LEU A 14 13.81 -35.60 -44.35
C LEU A 14 12.76 -36.30 -43.49
N SER A 15 13.04 -36.42 -42.20
CA SER A 15 11.99 -36.50 -41.18
C SER A 15 11.93 -35.15 -40.49
N ALA A 16 11.01 -34.29 -40.93
CA ALA A 16 10.62 -33.12 -40.18
C ALA A 16 9.89 -33.60 -38.92
N ALA A 17 10.65 -33.91 -37.87
CA ALA A 17 10.10 -33.96 -36.53
C ALA A 17 9.61 -32.55 -36.23
N ALA A 18 8.28 -32.38 -36.16
CA ALA A 18 7.68 -31.22 -35.54
C ALA A 18 8.17 -31.21 -34.09
N ALA A 19 9.25 -30.48 -33.83
CA ALA A 19 9.61 -30.10 -32.48
C ALA A 19 8.38 -29.38 -31.91
N PRO A 20 7.88 -29.76 -30.73
CA PRO A 20 6.98 -28.86 -30.03
C PRO A 20 7.75 -27.54 -29.92
N SER A 21 7.17 -26.51 -30.53
CA SER A 21 7.58 -25.14 -30.33
C SER A 21 7.86 -24.99 -28.85
N ALA A 22 9.10 -24.63 -28.51
CA ALA A 22 9.45 -24.21 -27.18
C ALA A 22 8.52 -23.05 -26.86
N ASP A 23 7.40 -23.36 -26.21
CA ASP A 23 6.54 -22.37 -25.60
C ASP A 23 7.48 -21.61 -24.70
N SER A 24 7.65 -20.36 -25.12
CA SER A 24 8.52 -19.42 -24.47
C SER A 24 8.11 -19.45 -23.01
N TYR A 25 9.01 -19.94 -22.16
CA TYR A 25 8.97 -19.80 -20.71
C TYR A 25 9.20 -18.32 -20.34
N GLY A 26 8.43 -17.44 -20.98
CA GLY A 26 8.24 -16.05 -20.66
C GLY A 26 6.91 -15.95 -19.93
N SER A 27 6.82 -16.60 -18.76
CA SER A 27 5.78 -16.30 -17.79
C SER A 27 6.00 -14.87 -17.27
N LYS A 28 5.64 -13.87 -18.07
CA LYS A 28 5.16 -12.59 -17.56
C LYS A 28 3.84 -12.87 -16.83
N ARG A 29 3.90 -13.46 -15.63
CA ARG A 29 2.88 -13.20 -14.62
C ARG A 29 3.06 -11.73 -14.27
N GLY A 30 2.39 -10.84 -15.01
CA GLY A 30 2.12 -9.50 -14.52
C GLY A 30 1.40 -9.71 -13.20
N LYS A 31 2.07 -9.47 -12.08
CA LYS A 31 1.50 -9.74 -10.77
C LYS A 31 0.41 -8.71 -10.53
N THR A 32 -0.84 -9.15 -10.61
CA THR A 32 -2.00 -8.32 -10.32
C THR A 32 -1.94 -7.86 -8.87
N CYS A 33 -2.16 -6.57 -8.63
CA CYS A 33 -2.19 -6.00 -7.29
C CYS A 33 -3.49 -6.38 -6.58
N PRO A 34 -3.48 -6.45 -5.23
CA PRO A 34 -4.71 -6.70 -4.48
C PRO A 34 -5.77 -5.64 -4.78
N THR A 35 -7.02 -6.05 -4.90
CA THR A 35 -8.14 -5.16 -5.27
C THR A 35 -9.07 -4.94 -4.08
N ASN A 36 -9.83 -3.85 -4.13
CA ASN A 36 -10.96 -3.58 -3.25
C ASN A 36 -12.06 -2.84 -4.04
N THR A 37 -13.18 -2.47 -3.42
CA THR A 37 -14.29 -1.82 -4.14
C THR A 37 -13.99 -0.40 -4.62
N ALA A 38 -13.06 0.32 -3.99
CA ALA A 38 -12.57 1.63 -4.44
C ALA A 38 -11.43 1.52 -5.47
N GLN A 39 -10.74 0.37 -5.52
CA GLN A 39 -9.61 0.06 -6.39
C GLN A 39 -9.84 -1.28 -7.11
N PRO A 40 -10.80 -1.33 -8.06
CA PRO A 40 -11.22 -2.59 -8.68
C PRO A 40 -10.12 -3.24 -9.54
N ASP A 41 -9.14 -2.47 -9.99
CA ASP A 41 -7.97 -2.95 -10.73
C ASP A 41 -6.70 -3.06 -9.86
N GLY A 42 -6.82 -2.77 -8.55
CA GLY A 42 -5.71 -2.78 -7.60
C GLY A 42 -4.74 -1.61 -7.77
N THR A 43 -5.10 -0.60 -8.55
CA THR A 43 -4.33 0.63 -8.73
C THR A 43 -4.98 1.80 -7.98
N LEU A 44 -4.25 2.90 -7.81
CA LEU A 44 -4.78 4.12 -7.18
C LEU A 44 -5.64 4.99 -8.12
N GLY A 45 -5.71 4.63 -9.40
CA GLY A 45 -6.36 5.45 -10.42
C GLY A 45 -5.74 6.84 -10.59
N LYS A 46 -6.56 7.81 -11.02
CA LYS A 46 -6.13 9.20 -11.31
C LYS A 46 -6.36 10.17 -10.14
N SER A 47 -7.16 9.79 -9.16
CA SER A 47 -7.63 10.68 -8.10
C SER A 47 -7.40 10.04 -6.75
N TYR A 48 -6.22 10.29 -6.20
CA TYR A 48 -5.83 9.81 -4.88
C TYR A 48 -4.95 10.83 -4.17
N VAL A 49 -4.87 10.70 -2.85
CA VAL A 49 -3.95 11.45 -1.98
C VAL A 49 -3.03 10.46 -1.28
N ASN A 50 -1.73 10.77 -1.29
CA ASN A 50 -0.69 10.00 -0.61
C ASN A 50 -0.44 10.57 0.79
N THR A 51 0.13 9.79 1.70
CA THR A 51 0.53 10.29 3.02
C THR A 51 1.53 11.43 2.87
N SER A 52 1.27 12.56 3.53
CA SER A 52 2.18 13.71 3.55
C SER A 52 3.19 13.63 4.71
N LEU A 53 2.85 12.91 5.78
CA LEU A 53 3.68 12.78 6.96
C LEU A 53 3.47 11.44 7.66
N LEU A 54 4.56 10.85 8.14
CA LEU A 54 4.56 9.71 9.06
C LEU A 54 5.37 10.10 10.30
N VAL A 55 4.79 9.94 11.50
CA VAL A 55 5.44 10.24 12.77
C VAL A 55 5.21 9.08 13.73
N PRO A 56 6.27 8.43 14.24
CA PRO A 56 6.12 7.44 15.29
C PRO A 56 5.81 8.10 16.62
N ILE A 57 4.98 7.46 17.42
CA ILE A 57 4.75 7.78 18.84
C ILE A 57 4.94 6.50 19.64
N SER A 58 5.51 6.59 20.84
CA SER A 58 5.81 5.44 21.69
C SER A 58 5.14 5.60 23.05
N LYS A 59 4.39 4.58 23.46
CA LYS A 59 3.81 4.52 24.80
C LYS A 59 4.88 4.43 25.89
N ASN A 60 5.99 3.75 25.62
CA ASN A 60 7.13 3.62 26.54
C ASN A 60 7.98 4.89 26.65
N LEU A 61 7.94 5.76 25.63
CA LEU A 61 8.59 7.06 25.61
C LEU A 61 7.57 8.19 25.39
N PRO A 62 6.62 8.39 26.32
CA PRO A 62 5.37 9.05 25.99
C PRO A 62 5.48 10.57 25.80
N SER A 63 6.55 11.17 26.30
CA SER A 63 6.86 12.60 26.14
C SER A 63 7.87 12.87 25.02
N VAL A 64 8.44 11.84 24.39
CA VAL A 64 9.39 12.01 23.29
C VAL A 64 8.62 12.29 22.01
N ALA A 65 8.96 13.40 21.36
CA ALA A 65 8.44 13.75 20.05
C ALA A 65 9.47 13.38 18.98
N PHE A 66 9.14 12.38 18.18
CA PHE A 66 10.05 11.86 17.15
C PHE A 66 9.99 12.71 15.88
N PRO A 67 11.08 12.77 15.09
CA PRO A 67 11.05 13.39 13.78
C PRO A 67 10.16 12.60 12.81
N ALA A 68 9.85 13.23 11.67
CA ALA A 68 9.20 12.55 10.56
C ALA A 68 10.05 11.37 10.06
N THR A 69 9.40 10.30 9.65
CA THR A 69 10.06 9.11 9.09
C THR A 69 9.57 8.83 7.68
N LYS A 70 10.39 8.13 6.89
CA LYS A 70 9.97 7.58 5.59
C LYS A 70 9.29 6.21 5.72
N MET A 71 9.45 5.59 6.88
CA MET A 71 8.90 4.28 7.22
C MET A 71 7.84 4.48 8.31
N ALA A 72 6.65 3.92 8.09
CA ALA A 72 5.74 3.67 9.19
C ALA A 72 6.33 2.54 10.05
N ILE A 73 6.21 2.66 11.37
CA ILE A 73 6.73 1.72 12.36
C ILE A 73 5.63 1.46 13.40
N VAL A 74 5.33 0.19 13.63
CA VAL A 74 4.41 -0.29 14.64
C VAL A 74 5.08 -1.44 15.38
N THR A 75 5.07 -1.39 16.71
CA THR A 75 5.53 -2.48 17.57
C THR A 75 4.44 -2.88 18.56
N PRO A 76 4.43 -4.16 18.99
CA PRO A 76 3.44 -4.63 19.95
C PRO A 76 3.39 -3.77 21.22
N ASN A 77 2.21 -3.21 21.51
CA ASN A 77 1.88 -2.45 22.72
C ASN A 77 2.71 -1.18 22.99
N ASP A 78 3.46 -0.66 22.02
CA ASP A 78 4.35 0.48 22.26
C ASP A 78 4.35 1.51 21.14
N VAL A 79 5.00 1.21 20.02
CA VAL A 79 5.18 2.17 18.93
C VAL A 79 3.96 2.11 18.02
N CYS A 80 3.34 3.26 17.80
CA CYS A 80 2.34 3.47 16.77
C CYS A 80 2.88 4.46 15.73
N THR A 81 2.32 4.45 14.53
CA THR A 81 2.58 5.52 13.54
C THR A 81 1.35 6.37 13.36
N VAL A 82 1.50 7.68 13.57
CA VAL A 82 0.54 8.70 13.13
C VAL A 82 0.84 9.06 11.69
N PHE A 83 -0.18 9.06 10.83
CA PHE A 83 -0.07 9.43 9.42
C PHE A 83 -0.97 10.62 9.11
N ASN A 84 -0.45 11.60 8.36
CA ASN A 84 -1.24 12.69 7.80
C ASN A 84 -1.47 12.47 6.30
N LEU A 85 -2.64 12.90 5.84
CA LEU A 85 -3.03 12.99 4.44
C LEU A 85 -3.59 14.39 4.21
N ASP A 86 -2.99 15.15 3.29
CA ASP A 86 -3.43 16.52 2.99
C ASP A 86 -4.34 16.52 1.78
N LEU A 87 -5.64 16.67 2.01
CA LEU A 87 -6.67 16.54 1.01
C LEU A 87 -6.88 17.89 0.31
N PRO A 88 -6.67 18.00 -1.02
CA PRO A 88 -7.01 19.21 -1.75
C PRO A 88 -8.53 19.42 -1.73
N VAL A 89 -8.98 20.55 -1.18
CA VAL A 89 -10.41 20.85 -1.00
C VAL A 89 -11.14 20.80 -2.34
N ALA A 90 -10.52 21.36 -3.40
CA ALA A 90 -11.09 21.38 -4.75
C ALA A 90 -11.33 19.98 -5.34
N GLN A 91 -10.52 18.98 -4.98
CA GLN A 91 -10.63 17.62 -5.51
C GLN A 91 -11.60 16.75 -4.72
N THR A 92 -11.97 17.15 -3.50
CA THR A 92 -12.81 16.38 -2.58
C THR A 92 -14.28 16.77 -2.61
N GLN A 93 -14.64 17.83 -3.33
CA GLN A 93 -16.03 18.28 -3.46
C GLN A 93 -16.89 17.23 -4.16
N GLY A 94 -17.98 16.81 -3.51
CA GLY A 94 -18.90 15.79 -4.03
C GLY A 94 -18.28 14.40 -4.17
N LYS A 95 -17.17 14.12 -3.49
CA LYS A 95 -16.50 12.81 -3.52
C LYS A 95 -16.70 12.01 -2.24
N VAL A 96 -16.56 10.70 -2.36
CA VAL A 96 -16.33 9.78 -1.26
C VAL A 96 -14.83 9.62 -1.06
N CYS A 97 -14.40 9.81 0.18
CA CYS A 97 -13.03 9.62 0.61
C CYS A 97 -12.88 8.21 1.17
N ASN A 98 -12.25 7.33 0.39
CA ASN A 98 -11.93 5.97 0.82
C ASN A 98 -10.51 5.95 1.39
N LEU A 99 -10.38 5.91 2.71
CA LEU A 99 -9.11 5.62 3.35
C LEU A 99 -8.81 4.14 3.15
N VAL A 100 -7.81 3.86 2.34
CA VAL A 100 -7.37 2.50 2.02
C VAL A 100 -6.00 2.24 2.62
N PHE A 101 -5.76 0.98 2.99
CA PHE A 101 -4.45 0.44 3.28
C PHE A 101 -4.13 -0.67 2.29
N ASP A 102 -3.22 -0.39 1.36
CA ASP A 102 -2.77 -1.37 0.39
C ASP A 102 -1.60 -2.17 0.97
N PHE A 103 -1.71 -3.50 0.98
CA PHE A 103 -0.74 -4.39 1.59
C PHE A 103 -0.40 -5.57 0.67
N PRO A 104 0.35 -5.35 -0.43
CA PRO A 104 0.75 -6.41 -1.36
C PRO A 104 1.62 -7.48 -0.69
N SER A 105 1.56 -8.69 -1.23
CA SER A 105 2.44 -9.78 -0.82
C SER A 105 3.90 -9.45 -1.22
N TYR A 106 4.86 -10.06 -0.53
CA TYR A 106 6.30 -9.86 -0.83
C TYR A 106 6.64 -10.08 -2.30
N ASP A 107 5.98 -11.05 -2.92
CA ASP A 107 6.25 -11.43 -4.28
C ASP A 107 5.61 -10.45 -5.29
N GLN A 108 4.61 -9.63 -4.91
CA GLN A 108 3.96 -8.59 -5.72
C GLN A 108 4.75 -7.25 -5.74
N GLN A 109 6.06 -7.30 -5.96
CA GLN A 109 6.94 -6.10 -6.04
C GLN A 109 7.05 -5.28 -4.74
N ALA A 110 6.76 -5.91 -3.60
CA ALA A 110 6.93 -5.31 -2.27
C ALA A 110 8.23 -5.75 -1.57
N LEU A 111 9.15 -6.39 -2.31
CA LEU A 111 10.41 -6.89 -1.77
C LEU A 111 11.22 -5.75 -1.13
N GLY A 112 11.57 -5.91 0.15
CA GLY A 112 12.32 -4.91 0.90
C GLY A 112 11.54 -3.65 1.28
N LYS A 113 10.24 -3.56 0.96
CA LYS A 113 9.41 -2.39 1.28
C LYS A 113 8.70 -2.51 2.63
N TYR A 114 8.63 -3.69 3.22
CA TYR A 114 8.08 -3.88 4.57
C TYR A 114 8.70 -5.05 5.34
N LEU A 115 8.53 -5.00 6.66
CA LEU A 115 8.77 -6.05 7.64
C LEU A 115 7.46 -6.33 8.37
N PHE A 116 6.98 -7.57 8.39
CA PHE A 116 5.74 -7.95 9.05
C PHE A 116 5.91 -9.23 9.85
N HIS A 117 5.63 -9.17 11.15
CA HIS A 117 5.67 -10.33 12.06
C HIS A 117 4.56 -10.22 13.10
N GLY A 118 3.70 -11.24 13.16
CA GLY A 118 2.58 -11.31 14.09
C GLY A 118 1.28 -11.67 13.38
N PRO A 119 0.15 -11.67 14.11
CA PRO A 119 -1.15 -12.06 13.59
C PRO A 119 -1.80 -10.99 12.69
N GLY A 120 -1.31 -9.75 12.69
CA GLY A 120 -1.86 -8.66 11.88
C GLY A 120 -3.02 -7.94 12.54
N THR A 121 -3.19 -8.03 13.86
CA THR A 121 -4.23 -7.27 14.57
C THR A 121 -3.77 -5.82 14.71
N PHE A 122 -4.58 -4.89 14.23
CA PHE A 122 -4.28 -3.46 14.28
C PHE A 122 -5.44 -2.65 14.85
N GLN A 123 -5.11 -1.57 15.53
CA GLN A 123 -6.05 -0.57 16.01
C GLN A 123 -5.85 0.72 15.24
N PHE A 124 -6.96 1.23 14.71
CA PHE A 124 -7.04 2.51 14.03
C PHE A 124 -7.69 3.56 14.93
N THR A 125 -7.01 4.68 15.09
CA THR A 125 -7.57 5.87 15.72
C THR A 125 -7.69 6.97 14.68
N GLY A 126 -8.88 7.57 14.55
CA GLY A 126 -9.09 8.75 13.71
C GLY A 126 -8.90 10.04 14.52
N TYR A 127 -8.33 11.06 13.89
CA TYR A 127 -8.22 12.40 14.46
C TYR A 127 -9.20 13.37 13.80
N ALA A 128 -9.45 14.50 14.46
CA ALA A 128 -10.36 15.52 13.95
C ALA A 128 -9.86 16.09 12.62
N ILE A 129 -10.79 16.50 11.76
CA ILE A 129 -10.46 17.17 10.49
C ILE A 129 -9.67 18.46 10.79
N GLY A 130 -8.55 18.66 10.09
CA GLY A 130 -7.62 19.77 10.33
C GLY A 130 -6.64 19.54 11.49
N ALA A 131 -6.78 18.44 12.24
CA ALA A 131 -5.81 18.02 13.24
C ALA A 131 -4.88 16.96 12.63
N GLY A 132 -3.58 17.25 12.61
CA GLY A 132 -2.54 16.36 12.10
C GLY A 132 -1.36 16.28 13.06
N ALA A 133 -0.53 15.26 12.89
CA ALA A 133 0.76 15.22 13.56
C ALA A 133 1.67 16.34 13.05
N VAL A 134 2.56 16.80 13.93
CA VAL A 134 3.64 17.74 13.63
C VAL A 134 4.95 17.09 14.03
N ALA A 135 5.84 16.89 13.07
CA ALA A 135 7.14 16.26 13.29
C ALA A 135 7.94 16.98 14.39
N GLY A 136 8.54 16.22 15.31
CA GLY A 136 9.29 16.77 16.45
C GLY A 136 8.43 17.47 17.51
N VAL A 137 7.10 17.46 17.39
CA VAL A 137 6.16 18.04 18.37
C VAL A 137 5.15 17.02 18.87
N THR A 138 4.61 16.19 17.98
CA THR A 138 3.66 15.13 18.34
C THR A 138 4.37 14.01 19.09
N SER A 139 3.82 13.65 20.24
CA SER A 139 4.25 12.53 21.08
C SER A 139 3.04 11.70 21.50
N TYR A 140 3.25 10.59 22.20
CA TYR A 140 2.15 9.77 22.70
C TYR A 140 1.22 10.53 23.65
N ASN A 141 1.77 11.40 24.52
CA ASN A 141 0.98 12.25 25.42
C ASN A 141 0.42 13.51 24.75
N LYS A 142 0.90 13.86 23.55
CA LYS A 142 0.49 15.05 22.79
C LYS A 142 0.11 14.67 21.37
N GLN A 143 -0.94 13.86 21.27
CA GLN A 143 -1.52 13.45 19.99
C GLN A 143 -2.41 14.57 19.41
N PRO A 144 -2.72 14.52 18.10
CA PRO A 144 -3.70 15.42 17.50
C PRO A 144 -5.07 15.32 18.20
N ALA A 145 -5.91 16.34 18.02
CA ALA A 145 -7.25 16.35 18.61
C ALA A 145 -8.04 15.10 18.17
N PRO A 146 -8.70 14.39 19.10
CA PRO A 146 -9.41 13.16 18.77
C PRO A 146 -10.57 13.44 17.82
N GLY A 147 -10.78 12.54 16.86
CA GLY A 147 -11.89 12.57 15.92
C GLY A 147 -12.65 11.25 15.93
N PRO A 148 -13.61 11.07 15.02
CA PRO A 148 -14.26 9.78 14.86
C PRO A 148 -13.24 8.75 14.33
N SER A 149 -13.04 7.68 15.08
CA SER A 149 -12.35 6.50 14.54
C SER A 149 -13.20 5.85 13.43
N PRO A 150 -12.58 5.15 12.47
CA PRO A 150 -13.32 4.40 11.46
C PRO A 150 -14.35 3.48 12.13
N PRO A 151 -15.59 3.41 11.62
CA PRO A 151 -16.66 2.68 12.30
C PRO A 151 -16.47 1.17 12.24
N ASN A 152 -15.87 0.65 11.17
CA ASN A 152 -15.65 -0.78 10.95
C ASN A 152 -14.28 -1.02 10.29
N PRO A 153 -13.16 -0.74 10.98
CA PRO A 153 -11.85 -1.04 10.42
C PRO A 153 -11.68 -2.56 10.26
N PRO A 154 -10.86 -3.01 9.29
CA PRO A 154 -10.51 -4.42 9.18
C PRO A 154 -9.97 -4.96 10.51
N PRO A 155 -10.47 -6.09 11.03
CA PRO A 155 -10.04 -6.63 12.31
C PRO A 155 -8.58 -7.13 12.27
N THR A 156 -8.13 -7.56 11.09
CA THR A 156 -6.78 -8.03 10.82
C THR A 156 -6.32 -7.57 9.44
N MET A 157 -5.06 -7.18 9.31
CA MET A 157 -4.42 -6.85 8.05
C MET A 157 -3.16 -7.70 7.84
N THR A 158 -3.11 -8.39 6.71
CA THR A 158 -2.04 -9.31 6.33
C THR A 158 -1.62 -9.07 4.89
N PRO A 159 -0.36 -9.39 4.52
CA PRO A 159 0.09 -9.25 3.13
C PRO A 159 -0.81 -9.94 2.10
N GLY A 160 -0.80 -9.43 0.87
CA GLY A 160 -1.58 -9.91 -0.28
C GLY A 160 -2.97 -9.31 -0.42
N HIS A 161 -3.29 -8.24 0.31
CA HIS A 161 -4.64 -7.70 0.40
C HIS A 161 -4.66 -6.17 0.24
N SER A 162 -5.83 -5.63 -0.09
CA SER A 162 -6.11 -4.20 -0.07
C SER A 162 -7.34 -3.98 0.81
N TYR A 163 -7.22 -3.06 1.76
CA TYR A 163 -8.21 -2.87 2.82
C TYR A 163 -8.83 -1.49 2.75
N ILE A 164 -10.16 -1.40 2.79
CA ILE A 164 -10.84 -0.14 3.06
C ILE A 164 -10.93 0.02 4.57
N VAL A 165 -10.15 0.96 5.11
CA VAL A 165 -10.13 1.28 6.54
C VAL A 165 -11.33 2.15 6.89
N ASN A 166 -11.67 3.11 6.02
CA ASN A 166 -12.85 3.95 6.15
C ASN A 166 -13.38 4.35 4.77
N SER A 167 -14.69 4.49 4.64
CA SER A 167 -15.32 5.03 3.43
C SER A 167 -16.48 5.92 3.85
N ALA A 168 -16.40 7.20 3.52
CA ALA A 168 -17.42 8.20 3.85
C ALA A 168 -17.34 9.37 2.87
N PRO A 169 -18.42 10.17 2.71
CA PRO A 169 -18.33 11.46 2.04
C PRO A 169 -17.17 12.28 2.65
N CYS A 170 -16.37 12.94 1.81
CA CYS A 170 -15.19 13.66 2.31
C CYS A 170 -15.55 14.74 3.34
N GLY A 171 -16.75 15.32 3.25
CA GLY A 171 -17.29 16.22 4.28
C GLY A 171 -16.53 17.53 4.46
N ILE A 172 -15.67 17.90 3.50
CA ILE A 172 -14.84 19.11 3.56
C ILE A 172 -15.64 20.29 2.98
N PRO A 173 -15.89 21.37 3.77
CA PRO A 173 -16.63 22.53 3.29
C PRO A 173 -15.91 23.24 2.14
N ALA A 174 -16.66 23.60 1.09
CA ALA A 174 -16.13 24.24 -0.12
C ALA A 174 -15.48 25.61 0.10
N ASN A 175 -15.80 26.28 1.22
CA ASN A 175 -15.26 27.59 1.57
C ASN A 175 -13.88 27.53 2.23
N VAL A 176 -13.35 26.34 2.52
CA VAL A 176 -11.99 26.19 3.04
C VAL A 176 -11.01 26.29 1.86
N PRO A 177 -10.06 27.24 1.87
CA PRO A 177 -9.07 27.33 0.81
C PRO A 177 -7.97 26.26 0.96
N GLY A 178 -7.45 25.77 -0.16
CA GLY A 178 -6.23 24.95 -0.19
C GLY A 178 -6.45 23.48 0.17
N THR A 179 -5.78 23.02 1.23
CA THR A 179 -5.76 21.63 1.68
C THR A 179 -6.26 21.52 3.12
N VAL A 180 -6.87 20.38 3.43
CA VAL A 180 -7.27 20.03 4.80
C VAL A 180 -6.58 18.73 5.18
N THR A 181 -5.90 18.73 6.32
CA THR A 181 -5.27 17.53 6.85
C THR A 181 -6.33 16.63 7.46
N VAL A 182 -6.35 15.37 7.05
CA VAL A 182 -6.96 14.28 7.81
C VAL A 182 -5.83 13.39 8.31
N SER A 183 -5.98 12.83 9.50
CA SER A 183 -4.94 11.99 10.08
C SER A 183 -5.53 10.87 10.92
N GLY A 184 -4.70 9.86 11.15
CA GLY A 184 -5.01 8.75 12.04
C GLY A 184 -3.75 8.12 12.58
N SER A 185 -3.89 7.18 13.50
CA SER A 185 -2.77 6.35 13.96
C SER A 185 -3.05 4.88 13.79
N LEU A 186 -2.00 4.15 13.41
CA LEU A 186 -1.95 2.71 13.36
C LEU A 186 -1.14 2.19 14.55
N CYS A 187 -1.79 1.41 15.42
CA CYS A 187 -1.19 0.73 16.57
C CYS A 187 -1.41 -0.77 16.45
N SER A 188 -0.65 -1.59 17.18
CA SER A 188 -0.92 -3.02 17.29
C SER A 188 -0.63 -3.53 18.71
N PRO A 189 -1.46 -4.44 19.25
CA PRO A 189 -1.16 -5.10 20.52
C PRO A 189 -0.15 -6.25 20.37
N ASP A 190 0.09 -6.79 19.17
CA ASP A 190 0.75 -8.09 18.98
C ASP A 190 1.58 -8.23 17.69
N THR A 191 1.58 -7.20 16.84
CA THR A 191 2.21 -7.25 15.52
C THR A 191 3.32 -6.22 15.42
N VAL A 192 4.50 -6.68 14.98
CA VAL A 192 5.58 -5.81 14.50
C VAL A 192 5.33 -5.56 13.02
N PHE A 193 5.20 -4.29 12.66
CA PHE A 193 5.00 -3.91 11.27
C PHE A 193 5.77 -2.64 10.93
N SER A 194 6.55 -2.68 9.86
CA SER A 194 7.22 -1.50 9.32
C SER A 194 7.08 -1.50 7.82
N PHE A 195 6.72 -0.38 7.21
CA PHE A 195 6.56 -0.28 5.75
C PHE A 195 6.94 1.09 5.21
N GLN A 196 7.43 1.11 3.97
CA GLN A 196 7.64 2.32 3.20
C GLN A 196 6.41 2.61 2.35
N GLN A 197 5.86 3.81 2.49
CA GLN A 197 4.81 4.29 1.58
C GLN A 197 5.34 4.29 0.13
N SER A 198 4.69 3.58 -0.79
CA SER A 198 5.17 3.43 -2.17
C SER A 198 4.07 3.06 -3.15
N ASN A 199 4.02 3.74 -4.29
CA ASN A 199 3.17 3.41 -5.44
C ASN A 199 4.00 2.92 -6.65
N ASP A 200 5.25 2.50 -6.42
CA ASP A 200 6.11 1.94 -7.46
C ASP A 200 5.79 0.44 -7.66
N GLY A 201 4.93 0.13 -8.62
CA GLY A 201 4.31 -1.19 -8.76
C GLY A 201 3.00 -1.26 -8.00
N CYS A 202 2.78 -2.34 -7.25
CA CYS A 202 1.60 -2.42 -6.39
C CYS A 202 1.70 -1.39 -5.24
N PRO A 203 0.63 -0.59 -5.01
CA PRO A 203 0.60 0.36 -3.90
C PRO A 203 0.85 -0.35 -2.56
N LEU A 204 1.61 0.29 -1.69
CA LEU A 204 1.86 -0.13 -0.33
C LEU A 204 1.75 1.09 0.58
N GLY A 205 0.84 1.03 1.55
CA GLY A 205 0.64 2.08 2.54
C GLY A 205 -0.76 2.67 2.54
N PHE A 206 -0.89 3.85 3.17
CA PHE A 206 -2.17 4.55 3.32
C PHE A 206 -2.44 5.50 2.17
N TYR A 207 -3.63 5.45 1.60
CA TYR A 207 -4.06 6.39 0.57
C TYR A 207 -5.49 6.82 0.84
N VAL A 208 -5.85 8.01 0.36
CA VAL A 208 -7.27 8.37 0.17
C VAL A 208 -7.57 8.24 -1.31
N VAL A 209 -8.39 7.26 -1.68
CA VAL A 209 -8.91 7.10 -3.05
C VAL A 209 -10.23 7.84 -3.16
N LEU A 210 -10.31 8.78 -4.10
CA LEU A 210 -11.48 9.62 -4.31
C LEU A 210 -12.39 8.97 -5.36
N THR A 211 -13.60 8.60 -4.96
CA THR A 211 -14.64 8.09 -5.85
C THR A 211 -15.81 9.06 -5.90
N ASP A 212 -16.65 8.95 -6.93
CA ASP A 212 -17.90 9.70 -6.99
C ASP A 212 -18.85 9.24 -5.87
N ALA A 213 -19.62 10.19 -5.33
CA ALA A 213 -20.61 9.97 -4.27
C ALA A 213 -21.98 9.57 -4.82
#